data_AF-A0A9X2MSJ1-F1
#
_entry.id   AF-A0A9X2MSJ1-F1
#
_cell.length_a   1.000
_cell.length_b   1.000
_cell.length_c   1.000
_cell.angle_alpha   90.00
_cell.angle_beta   90.00
_cell.angle_gamma   90.00
#
_symmetry.space_group_name_H-M   'P 1'
#
loop_
_entity.id
_entity.type
_entity.pdbx_description
1 polymer ?
#
loop_
_entity_poly.entity_id
_entity_poly.type
_entity_poly.pdbx_seq_one_letter_code
_entity_poly.pdbx_strand_id
1 'polypeptide(L)'
;MGTTFANLQVRADIVDEAHKIWPDCTVVRLSEGWTTIVSEHLHAGGMDAAAKKLSKVIDHSVLSIEYFDDDWFKMSIYRDGKALTAHIGDNSFGAAKKRGKPEVFVRELGFDDSEAIILKPILECEALEKKLQLLQYFFGTTLWIDHRMLSEHPESVGCSQRNLPYIEEYFREANRRKPSRNQTKTKLLTELEGGLIEIVGDNKFLIGEPPYHAYEDRYERERIYKFGADGALEPLLDVSSFRYRKATGVLRAANGYLAFFCHARGRYYLFDGQGQLISDNSLGGLFIDPLCLLEEGAFLYFDSTGKSVVEFGPDMTKRWKVASAEHPYYHNGAIYMSRQSEADQSTELVKVNRRGEIVAEHPVEPGYFAGRFIFDERSPGEVYYACSNFHNNQLRCKVLLLNESLERMHEWIIEGYFQHAVVDAAHHRLFISLDGGLAVIDTRSYRMNVNKGIDPSCFLLTADSFGRAVLISGLSTLVIVDAQLNEISRHRLKGQVYSHYTNGHGNLCILTGTGAAHEEGGAKTMKIRVYEISALSANKNKETGCRS
;
A
#
# COMPACT_ATOMS: atom_id res chain seq x y z
N MET A 1 -10.16 4.17 -9.11
CA MET A 1 -10.74 5.52 -9.15
C MET A 1 -10.26 6.24 -7.92
N GLY A 2 -9.80 7.49 -8.04
CA GLY A 2 -9.37 8.25 -6.87
C GLY A 2 -10.48 8.42 -5.82
N THR A 3 -10.10 8.39 -4.55
CA THR A 3 -11.00 8.57 -3.41
C THR A 3 -11.34 10.05 -3.29
N THR A 4 -12.60 10.39 -3.58
CA THR A 4 -13.09 11.77 -3.56
C THR A 4 -14.11 11.94 -2.45
N PHE A 5 -13.96 12.96 -1.62
CA PHE A 5 -14.99 13.40 -0.68
C PHE A 5 -15.31 14.86 -0.92
N ALA A 6 -16.57 15.14 -1.20
CA ALA A 6 -17.09 16.48 -1.41
C ALA A 6 -18.40 16.63 -0.63
N ASN A 7 -18.35 17.38 0.46
CA ASN A 7 -19.51 17.55 1.34
C ASN A 7 -19.58 18.96 1.93
N LEU A 8 -20.81 19.41 2.18
CA LEU A 8 -21.09 20.62 2.94
C LEU A 8 -21.53 20.23 4.36
N GLN A 9 -21.06 20.99 5.33
CA GLN A 9 -21.37 20.78 6.74
C GLN A 9 -21.91 22.09 7.31
N VAL A 10 -23.05 22.02 7.98
CA VAL A 10 -23.63 23.16 8.71
C VAL A 10 -23.90 22.73 10.15
N ARG A 11 -23.43 23.52 11.11
CA ARG A 11 -23.62 23.22 12.54
C ARG A 11 -24.97 23.71 13.06
N ALA A 12 -26.05 23.23 12.44
CA ALA A 12 -27.43 23.55 12.76
C ALA A 12 -28.37 22.61 12.01
N ASP A 13 -29.64 22.59 12.40
CA ASP A 13 -30.68 21.84 11.69
C ASP A 13 -31.25 22.68 10.55
N ILE A 14 -30.79 22.40 9.33
CA ILE A 14 -31.14 23.13 8.09
C ILE A 14 -31.65 22.21 6.98
N VAL A 15 -32.21 21.05 7.35
CA VAL A 15 -32.63 20.01 6.40
C VAL A 15 -33.64 20.54 5.37
N ASP A 16 -34.66 21.26 5.83
CA ASP A 16 -35.72 21.80 4.98
C ASP A 16 -35.19 22.90 4.05
N GLU A 17 -34.33 23.80 4.55
CA GLU A 17 -33.70 24.86 3.77
C GLU A 17 -32.79 24.29 2.69
N ALA A 18 -32.00 23.26 3.01
CA ALA A 18 -31.13 22.61 2.04
C ALA A 18 -31.93 21.94 0.92
N HIS A 19 -33.01 21.22 1.25
CA HIS A 19 -33.89 20.59 0.24
C HIS A 19 -34.60 21.60 -0.66
N LYS A 20 -34.97 22.79 -0.15
CA LYS A 20 -35.53 23.88 -0.98
C LYS A 20 -34.53 24.37 -2.03
N ILE A 21 -33.23 24.34 -1.73
CA ILE A 21 -32.17 24.84 -2.62
C ILE A 21 -31.71 23.76 -3.60
N TRP A 22 -31.67 22.50 -3.15
CA TRP A 22 -31.26 21.32 -3.91
C TRP A 22 -32.17 20.12 -3.57
N PRO A 23 -33.27 19.94 -4.31
CA PRO A 23 -34.19 18.82 -4.07
C PRO A 23 -33.53 17.45 -4.18
N ASP A 24 -32.53 17.32 -5.06
CA ASP A 24 -31.89 16.04 -5.39
C ASP A 24 -30.63 15.75 -4.54
N CYS A 25 -30.35 16.54 -3.51
CA CYS A 25 -29.23 16.27 -2.59
C CYS A 25 -29.65 15.38 -1.41
N THR A 26 -28.71 14.60 -0.90
CA THR A 26 -28.87 13.85 0.34
C THR A 26 -28.49 14.75 1.50
N VAL A 27 -29.47 15.08 2.35
CA VAL A 27 -29.30 15.89 3.55
C VAL A 27 -29.57 15.04 4.76
N VAL A 28 -28.55 14.85 5.60
CA VAL A 28 -28.61 13.92 6.75
C VAL A 28 -27.96 14.52 7.98
N ARG A 29 -28.35 14.01 9.15
CA ARG A 29 -27.75 14.36 10.44
C ARG A 29 -26.91 13.21 10.95
N LEU A 30 -25.66 13.14 10.50
CA LEU A 30 -24.73 12.07 10.85
C LEU A 30 -24.01 12.31 12.17
N SER A 31 -23.97 13.55 12.65
CA SER A 31 -23.28 13.89 13.88
C SER A 31 -24.09 14.91 14.66
N GLU A 32 -23.96 14.87 15.98
CA GLU A 32 -24.78 15.71 16.87
C GLU A 32 -24.55 17.19 16.56
N GLY A 33 -25.64 17.92 16.33
CA GLY A 33 -25.60 19.35 15.99
C GLY A 33 -25.11 19.67 14.58
N TRP A 34 -24.90 18.67 13.71
CA TRP A 34 -24.46 18.85 12.33
C TRP A 34 -25.49 18.34 11.32
N THR A 35 -25.70 19.12 10.26
CA THR A 35 -26.34 18.70 9.03
C THR A 35 -25.27 18.58 7.94
N THR A 36 -25.19 17.37 7.37
CA THR A 36 -24.28 17.02 6.28
C THR A 36 -25.07 16.97 4.98
N ILE A 37 -24.53 17.60 3.93
CA ILE A 37 -25.13 17.61 2.59
C ILE A 37 -24.13 17.00 1.63
N VAL A 38 -24.56 15.96 0.92
CA VAL A 38 -23.82 15.32 -0.18
C VAL A 38 -24.71 15.16 -1.40
N SER A 39 -24.10 15.13 -2.59
CA SER A 39 -24.81 14.94 -3.86
C SER A 39 -23.82 14.50 -4.92
N GLU A 40 -24.28 13.72 -5.91
CA GLU A 40 -23.50 13.39 -7.10
C GLU A 40 -23.03 14.64 -7.89
N HIS A 41 -23.73 15.76 -7.74
CA HIS A 41 -23.38 17.01 -8.42
C HIS A 41 -22.31 17.82 -7.66
N LEU A 42 -22.04 17.50 -6.40
CA LEU A 42 -20.99 18.10 -5.61
C LEU A 42 -19.65 17.40 -5.92
N HIS A 43 -18.81 18.07 -6.71
CA HIS A 43 -17.49 17.58 -7.09
C HIS A 43 -16.41 18.63 -6.76
N ALA A 44 -15.15 18.19 -6.74
CA ALA A 44 -14.01 19.08 -6.58
C ALA A 44 -14.06 20.23 -7.60
N GLY A 45 -13.91 21.47 -7.15
CA GLY A 45 -14.08 22.69 -7.96
C GLY A 45 -15.50 23.26 -8.00
N GLY A 46 -16.55 22.45 -7.80
CA GLY A 46 -17.95 22.90 -7.76
C GLY A 46 -18.43 23.37 -6.37
N MET A 47 -17.72 22.96 -5.32
CA MET A 47 -18.14 23.18 -3.92
C MET A 47 -18.26 24.64 -3.51
N ASP A 48 -17.43 25.54 -4.05
CA ASP A 48 -17.48 26.97 -3.72
C ASP A 48 -18.81 27.60 -4.15
N ALA A 49 -19.32 27.25 -5.32
CA ALA A 49 -20.59 27.77 -5.82
C ALA A 49 -21.74 27.25 -4.95
N ALA A 50 -21.70 25.97 -4.59
CA ALA A 50 -22.71 25.37 -3.73
C ALA A 50 -22.73 26.02 -2.35
N ALA A 51 -21.60 26.07 -1.65
CA ALA A 51 -21.48 26.66 -0.32
C ALA A 51 -21.88 28.15 -0.29
N LYS A 52 -21.52 28.92 -1.32
CA LYS A 52 -21.98 30.32 -1.48
C LYS A 52 -23.49 30.42 -1.66
N LYS A 53 -24.11 29.51 -2.43
CA LYS A 53 -25.57 29.53 -2.64
C LYS A 53 -26.29 29.24 -1.33
N LEU A 54 -25.89 28.19 -0.61
CA LEU A 54 -26.51 27.82 0.67
C LEU A 54 -26.33 28.92 1.73
N SER A 55 -25.12 29.41 1.93
CA SER A 55 -24.81 30.45 2.95
C SER A 55 -25.49 31.80 2.72
N LYS A 56 -26.11 32.05 1.55
CA LYS A 56 -26.95 33.25 1.33
C LYS A 56 -28.38 33.09 1.85
N VAL A 57 -28.85 31.85 1.94
CA VAL A 57 -30.25 31.53 2.25
C VAL A 57 -30.41 31.23 3.74
N ILE A 58 -29.40 30.63 4.36
CA ILE A 58 -29.39 30.34 5.79
C ILE A 58 -28.65 31.42 6.57
N ASP A 59 -29.00 31.62 7.83
CA ASP A 59 -28.34 32.53 8.77
C ASP A 59 -27.20 31.83 9.54
N HIS A 60 -26.57 30.85 8.91
CA HIS A 60 -25.51 30.03 9.47
C HIS A 60 -24.31 29.92 8.51
N SER A 61 -23.14 29.66 9.07
CA SER A 61 -21.92 29.48 8.29
C SER A 61 -21.88 28.07 7.69
N VAL A 62 -21.46 27.97 6.43
CA VAL A 62 -21.34 26.70 5.70
C VAL A 62 -19.87 26.33 5.58
N LEU A 63 -19.50 25.19 6.13
CA LEU A 63 -18.19 24.57 5.94
C LEU A 63 -18.24 23.68 4.68
N SER A 64 -17.31 23.89 3.78
CA SER A 64 -17.13 23.07 2.57
C SER A 64 -15.85 22.26 2.69
N ILE A 65 -15.94 20.97 2.36
CA ILE A 65 -14.81 20.04 2.31
C ILE A 65 -14.68 19.50 0.90
N GLU A 66 -13.47 19.60 0.36
CA GLU A 66 -13.04 18.98 -0.88
C GLU A 66 -11.77 18.18 -0.59
N TYR A 67 -11.84 16.86 -0.77
CA TYR A 67 -10.71 15.95 -0.66
C TYR A 67 -10.64 15.08 -1.93
N PHE A 68 -9.45 14.91 -2.47
CA PHE A 68 -9.19 14.01 -3.59
C PHE A 68 -7.83 13.35 -3.39
N ASP A 69 -7.87 12.09 -2.96
CA ASP A 69 -6.72 11.28 -2.58
C ASP A 69 -5.73 12.03 -1.67
N ASP A 70 -4.47 11.63 -1.66
CA ASP A 70 -3.40 12.26 -0.89
C ASP A 70 -2.85 13.55 -1.51
N ASP A 71 -3.48 14.01 -2.59
CA ASP A 71 -2.99 15.11 -3.41
C ASP A 71 -3.74 16.42 -3.20
N TRP A 72 -5.05 16.37 -2.95
CA TRP A 72 -5.84 17.59 -2.82
C TRP A 72 -6.68 17.60 -1.55
N PHE A 73 -6.52 18.68 -0.79
CA PHE A 73 -7.42 19.01 0.30
C PHE A 73 -7.70 20.52 0.29
N LYS A 74 -8.99 20.85 0.35
CA LYS A 74 -9.48 22.21 0.54
C LYS A 74 -10.65 22.22 1.52
N MET A 75 -10.57 23.18 2.44
CA MET A 75 -11.61 23.43 3.43
C MET A 75 -11.90 24.92 3.48
N SER A 76 -13.15 25.33 3.29
CA SER A 76 -13.51 26.75 3.28
C SER A 76 -14.80 27.02 4.04
N ILE A 77 -14.88 28.17 4.71
CA ILE A 77 -16.10 28.66 5.36
C ILE A 77 -16.72 29.78 4.55
N TYR A 78 -18.05 29.70 4.43
CA TYR A 78 -18.88 30.67 3.74
C TYR A 78 -19.96 31.24 4.65
N ARG A 79 -20.20 32.55 4.55
CA ARG A 79 -21.28 33.28 5.22
C ARG A 79 -21.81 34.36 4.30
N ASP A 80 -23.13 34.50 4.20
CA ASP A 80 -23.82 35.49 3.36
C ASP A 80 -23.31 35.48 1.90
N GLY A 81 -22.98 34.27 1.39
CA GLY A 81 -22.44 34.07 0.05
C GLY A 81 -21.00 34.50 -0.19
N LYS A 82 -20.23 34.79 0.87
CA LYS A 82 -18.82 35.19 0.80
C LYS A 82 -17.93 34.16 1.49
N ALA A 83 -16.76 33.88 0.91
CA ALA A 83 -15.73 33.08 1.55
C ALA A 83 -15.07 33.90 2.66
N LEU A 84 -15.13 33.44 3.90
CA LEU A 84 -14.48 34.12 5.03
C LEU A 84 -13.02 33.69 5.20
N THR A 85 -12.77 32.39 5.03
CA THR A 85 -11.44 31.77 5.10
C THR A 85 -11.42 30.49 4.28
N ALA A 86 -10.23 30.12 3.79
CA ALA A 86 -9.98 28.87 3.10
C ALA A 86 -8.61 28.32 3.48
N HIS A 87 -8.55 27.03 3.77
CA HIS A 87 -7.34 26.23 3.85
C HIS A 87 -7.22 25.41 2.56
N ILE A 88 -6.07 25.49 1.89
CA ILE A 88 -5.75 24.80 0.64
C ILE A 88 -4.33 24.22 0.81
N GLY A 89 -4.20 22.90 0.63
CA GLY A 89 -2.94 22.16 0.75
C GLY A 89 -1.86 22.59 -0.26
N ASP A 90 -0.66 21.99 -0.14
CA ASP A 90 0.48 22.31 -1.01
C ASP A 90 0.37 21.75 -2.43
N ASN A 91 -0.35 20.65 -2.61
CA ASN A 91 -0.43 19.89 -3.87
C ASN A 91 -1.69 20.20 -4.70
N SER A 92 -2.21 21.41 -4.54
CA SER A 92 -3.56 21.72 -4.98
C SER A 92 -3.67 22.07 -6.47
N PHE A 93 -3.51 21.13 -7.42
CA PHE A 93 -3.85 21.25 -8.87
C PHE A 93 -3.78 22.68 -9.49
N GLY A 94 -2.72 23.45 -9.22
CA GLY A 94 -2.55 24.84 -9.70
C GLY A 94 -3.22 25.96 -8.87
N ALA A 95 -4.06 25.63 -7.90
CA ALA A 95 -4.55 26.57 -6.88
C ALA A 95 -3.43 26.99 -5.92
N ALA A 96 -3.39 28.28 -5.60
CA ALA A 96 -2.42 28.81 -4.66
C ALA A 96 -2.68 28.28 -3.23
N LYS A 97 -1.64 27.74 -2.58
CA LYS A 97 -1.66 27.33 -1.17
C LYS A 97 -2.25 28.43 -0.29
N LYS A 98 -3.16 28.06 0.62
CA LYS A 98 -3.71 28.96 1.65
C LYS A 98 -3.69 28.26 2.99
N ARG A 99 -3.14 28.91 4.01
CA ARG A 99 -3.07 28.32 5.37
C ARG A 99 -4.44 28.27 6.06
N GLY A 100 -5.38 29.13 5.67
CA GLY A 100 -6.60 29.37 6.46
C GLY A 100 -6.30 30.14 7.75
N LYS A 101 -7.35 30.68 8.36
CA LYS A 101 -7.29 31.39 9.65
C LYS A 101 -8.04 30.56 10.70
N PRO A 102 -7.34 29.83 11.59
CA PRO A 102 -7.96 28.97 12.60
C PRO A 102 -9.03 29.68 13.44
N GLU A 103 -8.80 30.94 13.79
CA GLU A 103 -9.69 31.76 14.61
C GLU A 103 -11.02 32.02 13.89
N VAL A 104 -10.99 32.17 12.55
CA VAL A 104 -12.20 32.33 11.75
C VAL A 104 -12.97 31.00 11.68
N PHE A 105 -12.28 29.86 11.55
CA PHE A 105 -12.94 28.56 11.55
C PHE A 105 -13.68 28.29 12.86
N VAL A 106 -12.99 28.49 13.98
CA VAL A 106 -13.52 28.25 15.32
C VAL A 106 -14.72 29.16 15.61
N ARG A 107 -14.57 30.48 15.42
CA ARG A 107 -15.63 31.45 15.69
C ARG A 107 -16.88 31.23 14.84
N GLU A 108 -16.71 31.04 13.53
CA GLU A 108 -17.85 30.91 12.60
C GLU A 108 -18.61 29.59 12.77
N LEU A 109 -17.97 28.56 13.32
CA LEU A 109 -18.59 27.29 13.63
C LEU A 109 -19.06 27.21 15.09
N GLY A 110 -18.98 28.29 15.87
CA GLY A 110 -19.48 28.36 17.26
C GLY A 110 -18.64 27.55 18.26
N PHE A 111 -17.35 27.39 18.01
CA PHE A 111 -16.40 26.79 18.95
C PHE A 111 -15.76 27.86 19.85
N ASP A 112 -15.08 27.44 20.91
CA ASP A 112 -14.40 28.38 21.82
C ASP A 112 -13.14 28.94 21.15
N ASP A 113 -12.98 30.27 21.13
CA ASP A 113 -11.87 30.96 20.46
C ASP A 113 -10.48 30.44 20.89
N SER A 114 -10.34 29.93 22.12
CA SER A 114 -9.08 29.34 22.61
C SER A 114 -8.67 28.07 21.85
N GLU A 115 -9.62 27.36 21.24
CA GLU A 115 -9.37 26.12 20.49
C GLU A 115 -8.70 26.37 19.13
N ALA A 116 -8.58 27.63 18.70
CA ALA A 116 -7.78 28.00 17.53
C ALA A 116 -6.32 27.51 17.67
N ILE A 117 -5.79 27.42 18.89
CA ILE A 117 -4.46 26.88 19.16
C ILE A 117 -4.34 25.38 18.82
N ILE A 118 -5.43 24.63 18.94
CA ILE A 118 -5.50 23.19 18.62
C ILE A 118 -5.72 23.01 17.11
N LEU A 119 -6.58 23.83 16.51
CA LEU A 119 -6.87 23.73 15.07
C LEU A 119 -5.65 24.10 14.20
N LYS A 120 -4.85 25.08 14.63
CA LYS A 120 -3.67 25.53 13.88
C LYS A 120 -2.71 24.40 13.49
N PRO A 121 -2.18 23.57 14.42
CA PRO A 121 -1.29 22.47 14.06
C PRO A 121 -1.99 21.38 13.23
N ILE A 122 -3.32 21.21 13.33
CA ILE A 122 -4.07 20.32 12.44
C ILE A 122 -4.01 20.84 11.00
N LEU A 123 -4.24 22.13 10.78
CA LEU A 123 -4.13 22.73 9.44
C LEU A 123 -2.70 22.66 8.89
N GLU A 124 -1.69 22.70 9.76
CA GLU A 124 -0.28 22.56 9.39
C GLU A 124 0.16 21.11 9.15
N CYS A 125 -0.65 20.11 9.50
CA CYS A 125 -0.36 18.70 9.26
C CYS A 125 -0.16 18.43 7.76
N GLU A 126 0.94 17.78 7.36
CA GLU A 126 1.24 17.55 5.93
C GLU A 126 0.57 16.30 5.35
N ALA A 127 0.31 15.30 6.19
CA ALA A 127 -0.40 14.08 5.81
C ALA A 127 -1.90 14.38 5.70
N LEU A 128 -2.45 14.38 4.49
CA LEU A 128 -3.82 14.84 4.24
C LEU A 128 -4.87 13.92 4.88
N GLU A 129 -4.70 12.61 4.76
CA GLU A 129 -5.57 11.64 5.44
C GLU A 129 -5.61 11.89 6.95
N LYS A 130 -4.42 12.01 7.56
CA LYS A 130 -4.32 12.28 9.00
C LYS A 130 -4.90 13.64 9.37
N LYS A 131 -4.68 14.68 8.57
CA LYS A 131 -5.30 15.99 8.75
C LYS A 131 -6.82 15.87 8.73
N LEU A 132 -7.39 15.17 7.75
CA LEU A 132 -8.83 15.00 7.63
C LEU A 132 -9.39 14.24 8.84
N GLN A 133 -8.71 13.18 9.30
CA GLN A 133 -9.06 12.47 10.53
C GLN A 133 -9.03 13.38 11.76
N LEU A 134 -7.97 14.16 11.95
CA LEU A 134 -7.86 15.11 13.07
C LEU A 134 -8.93 16.21 12.99
N LEU A 135 -9.28 16.67 11.79
CA LEU A 135 -10.38 17.62 11.59
C LEU A 135 -11.74 17.01 11.92
N GLN A 136 -11.99 15.73 11.59
CA GLN A 136 -13.20 15.03 12.01
C GLN A 136 -13.33 14.98 13.54
N TYR A 137 -12.24 14.64 14.24
CA TYR A 137 -12.23 14.62 15.70
C TYR A 137 -12.30 16.02 16.30
N PHE A 138 -11.76 17.02 15.63
CA PHE A 138 -11.86 18.40 16.08
C PHE A 138 -13.31 18.87 15.95
N PHE A 139 -13.94 18.76 14.78
CA PHE A 139 -15.30 19.25 14.58
C PHE A 139 -16.38 18.35 15.20
N GLY A 140 -16.07 17.07 15.44
CA GLY A 140 -17.06 16.07 15.84
C GLY A 140 -18.09 15.83 14.74
N THR A 141 -17.65 15.77 13.49
CA THR A 141 -18.50 15.49 12.33
C THR A 141 -17.78 14.63 11.29
N THR A 142 -18.53 13.80 10.57
CA THR A 142 -17.99 12.90 9.54
C THR A 142 -17.68 13.70 8.27
N LEU A 143 -16.40 13.79 7.93
CA LEU A 143 -15.88 14.48 6.76
C LEU A 143 -15.46 13.52 5.63
N TRP A 144 -15.14 12.26 5.97
CA TRP A 144 -14.90 11.14 5.05
C TRP A 144 -16.23 10.61 4.52
N ILE A 145 -16.90 11.41 3.68
CA ILE A 145 -18.21 11.03 3.16
C ILE A 145 -18.42 11.49 1.73
N ASP A 146 -18.97 10.55 0.94
CA ASP A 146 -19.44 10.72 -0.43
C ASP A 146 -20.91 10.28 -0.52
N HIS A 147 -21.63 10.78 -1.52
CA HIS A 147 -23.04 10.45 -1.76
C HIS A 147 -23.27 8.94 -1.92
N ARG A 148 -22.35 8.23 -2.59
CA ARG A 148 -22.43 6.76 -2.78
C ARG A 148 -22.43 6.00 -1.47
N MET A 149 -21.65 6.45 -0.49
CA MET A 149 -21.58 5.78 0.82
C MET A 149 -22.95 5.81 1.52
N LEU A 150 -23.69 6.93 1.41
CA LEU A 150 -25.04 7.02 1.99
C LEU A 150 -26.09 6.27 1.18
N SER A 151 -25.98 6.23 -0.15
CA SER A 151 -26.98 5.55 -0.99
C SER A 151 -26.80 4.03 -1.03
N GLU A 152 -25.55 3.55 -1.02
CA GLU A 152 -25.21 2.13 -1.19
C GLU A 152 -25.03 1.40 0.15
N HIS A 153 -24.45 2.09 1.14
CA HIS A 153 -24.04 1.49 2.42
C HIS A 153 -24.28 2.41 3.63
N PRO A 154 -25.52 2.90 3.87
CA PRO A 154 -25.80 3.87 4.92
C PRO A 154 -25.36 3.41 6.32
N GLU A 155 -25.41 2.11 6.60
CA GLU A 155 -24.97 1.50 7.86
C GLU A 155 -23.45 1.57 8.09
N SER A 156 -22.67 1.73 7.01
CA SER A 156 -21.21 1.86 7.09
C SER A 156 -20.74 3.27 7.42
N VAL A 157 -21.62 4.27 7.29
CA VAL A 157 -21.29 5.67 7.54
C VAL A 157 -21.31 5.93 9.04
N GLY A 158 -20.13 5.80 9.65
CA GLY A 158 -19.94 6.06 11.06
C GLY A 158 -20.14 7.53 11.42
N CYS A 159 -20.75 7.77 12.59
CA CYS A 159 -20.82 9.08 13.21
C CYS A 159 -19.46 9.42 13.86
N SER A 160 -18.85 10.54 13.49
CA SER A 160 -17.66 11.02 14.20
C SER A 160 -18.06 11.73 15.49
N GLN A 161 -17.32 11.48 16.57
CA GLN A 161 -17.47 12.20 17.83
C GLN A 161 -16.26 13.11 18.06
N ARG A 162 -16.51 14.24 18.71
CA ARG A 162 -15.45 15.18 19.06
C ARG A 162 -14.48 14.54 20.05
N ASN A 163 -13.17 14.58 19.77
CA ASN A 163 -12.14 13.95 20.59
C ASN A 163 -10.85 14.78 20.65
N LEU A 164 -10.87 15.84 21.48
CA LEU A 164 -9.70 16.68 21.71
C LEU A 164 -8.54 15.96 22.42
N PRO A 165 -8.76 15.08 23.43
CA PRO A 165 -7.66 14.36 24.08
C PRO A 165 -6.79 13.55 23.11
N TYR A 166 -7.42 12.90 22.12
CA TYR A 166 -6.69 12.18 21.08
C TYR A 166 -5.81 13.11 20.24
N ILE A 167 -6.31 14.28 19.86
CA ILE A 167 -5.55 15.28 19.08
C ILE A 167 -4.35 15.79 19.88
N GLU A 168 -4.55 16.10 21.15
CA GLU A 168 -3.48 16.56 22.04
C GLU A 168 -2.41 15.49 22.24
N GLU A 169 -2.82 14.23 22.45
CA GLU A 169 -1.90 13.10 22.53
C GLU A 169 -1.11 12.91 21.24
N TYR A 170 -1.78 12.94 20.08
CA TYR A 170 -1.13 12.86 18.79
C TYR A 170 -0.04 13.93 18.61
N PHE A 171 -0.34 15.20 18.90
CA PHE A 171 0.66 16.26 18.78
C PHE A 171 1.73 16.17 19.87
N ARG A 172 1.40 15.71 21.09
CA ARG A 172 2.39 15.46 22.15
C ARG A 172 3.40 14.41 21.69
N GLU A 173 2.94 13.32 21.08
CA GLU A 173 3.80 12.28 20.53
C GLU A 173 4.60 12.76 19.31
N ALA A 174 3.94 13.46 18.38
CA ALA A 174 4.60 14.05 17.22
C ALA A 174 5.70 15.03 17.63
N ASN A 175 5.47 15.86 18.65
CA ASN A 175 6.46 16.80 19.17
C ASN A 175 7.58 16.12 19.98
N ARG A 176 7.30 14.96 20.61
CA ARG A 176 8.35 14.14 21.26
C ARG A 176 9.29 13.52 20.24
N ARG A 177 8.80 13.21 19.04
CA ARG A 177 9.62 12.81 17.90
C ARG A 177 10.40 14.05 17.42
N LYS A 178 11.61 14.25 17.96
CA LYS A 178 12.53 15.25 17.42
C LYS A 178 12.66 14.98 15.91
N PRO A 179 12.47 15.97 15.02
CA PRO A 179 12.66 15.76 13.61
C PRO A 179 14.06 15.21 13.41
N SER A 180 14.13 13.90 13.10
CA SER A 180 15.42 13.27 12.89
C SER A 180 15.97 13.88 11.62
N ARG A 181 17.18 14.42 11.71
CA ARG A 181 17.88 14.87 10.51
C ARG A 181 18.03 13.64 9.63
N ASN A 182 17.38 13.64 8.46
CA ASN A 182 17.45 12.55 7.51
C ASN A 182 18.90 12.10 7.33
N GLN A 183 19.19 10.87 7.76
CA GLN A 183 20.50 10.22 7.63
C GLN A 183 20.70 9.57 6.26
N THR A 184 19.69 9.65 5.39
CA THR A 184 19.71 9.19 4.01
C THR A 184 19.30 10.31 3.08
N LYS A 185 19.67 10.19 1.80
CA LYS A 185 19.27 11.12 0.74
C LYS A 185 18.47 10.36 -0.32
N THR A 186 17.55 11.08 -0.95
CA THR A 186 16.74 10.59 -2.06
C THR A 186 17.19 11.27 -3.35
N LYS A 187 17.38 10.50 -4.41
CA LYS A 187 17.75 10.97 -5.75
C LYS A 187 16.80 10.36 -6.77
N LEU A 188 16.17 11.17 -7.62
CA LEU A 188 15.41 10.67 -8.76
C LEU A 188 16.40 10.11 -9.81
N LEU A 189 16.31 8.82 -10.14
CA LEU A 189 17.12 8.17 -11.16
C LEU A 189 16.45 8.23 -12.54
N THR A 190 15.16 7.91 -12.57
CA THR A 190 14.40 7.75 -13.81
C THR A 190 13.02 8.38 -13.62
N GLU A 191 12.53 9.09 -14.64
CA GLU A 191 11.14 9.52 -14.74
C GLU A 191 10.67 9.24 -16.18
N LEU A 192 9.60 8.47 -16.33
CA LEU A 192 9.01 8.08 -17.61
C LEU A 192 7.57 8.57 -17.67
N GLU A 193 7.09 8.92 -18.86
CA GLU A 193 5.66 9.11 -19.10
C GLU A 193 4.98 7.75 -19.22
N GLY A 194 3.88 7.59 -18.49
CA GLY A 194 3.13 6.34 -18.49
C GLY A 194 2.58 5.97 -17.13
N GLY A 195 1.75 4.93 -17.14
CA GLY A 195 1.15 4.34 -15.96
C GLY A 195 1.59 2.89 -15.77
N LEU A 196 1.70 2.46 -14.52
CA LEU A 196 2.00 1.06 -14.19
C LEU A 196 0.72 0.28 -14.46
N ILE A 197 0.79 -0.66 -15.40
CA ILE A 197 -0.35 -1.53 -15.72
C ILE A 197 -0.39 -2.70 -14.74
N GLU A 198 0.73 -3.39 -14.55
CA GLU A 198 0.82 -4.60 -13.73
C GLU A 198 2.27 -4.93 -13.33
N ILE A 199 2.46 -5.59 -12.17
CA ILE A 199 3.71 -6.27 -11.82
C ILE A 199 3.58 -7.70 -12.35
N VAL A 200 4.31 -8.00 -13.43
CA VAL A 200 4.15 -9.27 -14.17
C VAL A 200 5.07 -10.37 -13.65
N GLY A 201 6.02 -10.07 -12.77
CA GLY A 201 6.88 -11.06 -12.15
C GLY A 201 7.96 -10.39 -11.30
N ASP A 202 8.92 -11.18 -10.84
CA ASP A 202 9.99 -10.69 -9.97
C ASP A 202 10.80 -9.61 -10.66
N ASN A 203 10.67 -8.39 -10.11
CA ASN A 203 11.28 -7.16 -10.61
C ASN A 203 10.94 -6.86 -12.09
N LYS A 204 9.74 -7.25 -12.57
CA LYS A 204 9.27 -7.01 -13.94
C LYS A 204 7.94 -6.26 -13.93
N PHE A 205 7.89 -5.14 -14.64
CA PHE A 205 6.81 -4.16 -14.58
C PHE A 205 6.27 -3.88 -15.97
N LEU A 206 4.99 -4.12 -16.19
CA LEU A 206 4.32 -3.76 -17.42
C LEU A 206 3.88 -2.30 -17.32
N ILE A 207 4.48 -1.44 -18.14
CA ILE A 207 4.23 0.00 -18.14
C ILE A 207 3.66 0.40 -19.50
N GLY A 208 2.57 1.16 -19.46
CA GLY A 208 1.91 1.73 -20.63
C GLY A 208 2.35 3.17 -20.87
N GLU A 209 2.85 3.46 -22.07
CA GLU A 209 3.26 4.79 -22.51
C GLU A 209 2.07 5.46 -23.24
N PRO A 210 1.73 6.72 -22.92
CA PRO A 210 0.57 7.40 -23.47
C PRO A 210 0.67 7.59 -24.99
N PRO A 211 -0.48 7.86 -25.66
CA PRO A 211 -1.82 8.00 -25.11
C PRO A 211 -2.45 6.68 -24.67
N TYR A 212 -3.40 6.80 -23.75
CA TYR A 212 -4.28 5.72 -23.34
C TYR A 212 -5.55 5.71 -24.20
N HIS A 213 -5.89 4.55 -24.77
CA HIS A 213 -7.07 4.36 -25.61
C HIS A 213 -8.19 3.69 -24.81
N ALA A 214 -9.04 4.51 -24.16
CA ALA A 214 -10.07 4.03 -23.23
C ALA A 214 -11.02 2.97 -23.81
N TYR A 215 -11.38 3.05 -25.11
CA TYR A 215 -12.24 2.04 -25.75
C TYR A 215 -11.57 0.67 -25.89
N GLU A 216 -10.25 0.67 -26.04
CA GLU A 216 -9.47 -0.55 -26.21
C GLU A 216 -8.85 -1.05 -24.90
N ASP A 217 -8.95 -0.26 -23.81
CA ASP A 217 -8.38 -0.54 -22.49
C ASP A 217 -6.87 -0.82 -22.56
N ARG A 218 -6.15 -0.02 -23.35
CA ARG A 218 -4.71 -0.18 -23.60
C ARG A 218 -4.01 1.14 -23.86
N TYR A 219 -2.69 1.10 -23.77
CA TYR A 219 -1.83 2.20 -24.18
C TYR A 219 -1.38 2.06 -25.65
N GLU A 220 -0.90 3.16 -26.23
CA GLU A 220 -0.29 3.13 -27.57
C GLU A 220 0.92 2.19 -27.58
N ARG A 221 1.77 2.27 -26.54
CA ARG A 221 2.88 1.34 -26.33
C ARG A 221 2.84 0.74 -24.95
N GLU A 222 3.16 -0.53 -24.86
CA GLU A 222 3.23 -1.27 -23.61
C GLU A 222 4.52 -2.07 -23.60
N ARG A 223 5.32 -1.88 -22.55
CA ARG A 223 6.61 -2.55 -22.42
C ARG A 223 6.78 -3.11 -21.03
N ILE A 224 7.44 -4.26 -20.97
CA ILE A 224 7.91 -4.83 -19.72
C ILE A 224 9.27 -4.18 -19.43
N TYR A 225 9.38 -3.57 -18.27
CA TYR A 225 10.60 -3.01 -17.72
C TYR A 225 11.11 -3.89 -16.58
N LYS A 226 12.40 -3.80 -16.31
CA LYS A 226 13.01 -4.36 -15.09
C LYS A 226 13.96 -3.34 -14.48
N PHE A 227 14.37 -3.56 -13.25
CA PHE A 227 15.49 -2.82 -12.70
C PHE A 227 16.81 -3.26 -13.35
N GLY A 228 17.59 -2.29 -13.81
CA GLY A 228 18.99 -2.45 -14.22
C GLY A 228 19.92 -2.55 -13.00
N ALA A 229 21.19 -2.87 -13.25
CA ALA A 229 22.18 -3.04 -12.18
C ALA A 229 22.45 -1.75 -11.38
N ASP A 230 22.25 -0.58 -11.99
CA ASP A 230 22.33 0.74 -11.34
C ASP A 230 21.03 1.14 -10.62
N GLY A 231 19.97 0.34 -10.76
CA GLY A 231 18.65 0.57 -10.21
C GLY A 231 17.73 1.43 -11.07
N ALA A 232 18.15 1.89 -12.25
CA ALA A 232 17.24 2.52 -13.21
C ALA A 232 16.30 1.48 -13.84
N LEU A 233 15.19 1.92 -14.45
CA LEU A 233 14.36 1.02 -15.26
C LEU A 233 14.96 0.83 -16.65
N GLU A 234 15.09 -0.42 -17.06
CA GLU A 234 15.51 -0.81 -18.41
C GLU A 234 14.35 -1.53 -19.12
N PRO A 235 14.06 -1.19 -20.38
CA PRO A 235 13.07 -1.93 -21.15
C PRO A 235 13.60 -3.36 -21.40
N LEU A 236 12.79 -4.35 -21.06
CA LEU A 236 13.07 -5.76 -21.27
C LEU A 236 12.43 -6.27 -22.55
N LEU A 237 11.15 -5.99 -22.76
CA LEU A 237 10.38 -6.51 -23.89
C LEU A 237 9.29 -5.52 -24.31
N ASP A 238 9.13 -5.30 -25.62
CA ASP A 238 8.01 -4.54 -26.18
C ASP A 238 6.84 -5.49 -26.47
N VAL A 239 5.73 -5.31 -25.76
CA VAL A 239 4.52 -6.12 -25.89
C VAL A 239 3.38 -5.34 -26.57
N SER A 240 3.67 -4.20 -27.20
CA SER A 240 2.65 -3.35 -27.85
C SER A 240 1.93 -4.06 -28.99
N SER A 241 2.61 -4.99 -29.67
CA SER A 241 2.03 -5.85 -30.71
C SER A 241 1.23 -7.01 -30.13
N PHE A 242 1.41 -7.33 -28.84
CA PHE A 242 0.70 -8.37 -28.15
C PHE A 242 -0.72 -7.88 -27.85
N ARG A 243 -1.69 -8.38 -28.61
CA ARG A 243 -3.10 -8.03 -28.42
C ARG A 243 -3.69 -8.80 -27.23
N TYR A 244 -3.35 -8.37 -26.02
CA TYR A 244 -4.04 -8.81 -24.81
C TYR A 244 -4.98 -7.72 -24.31
N ARG A 245 -6.02 -8.12 -23.57
CA ARG A 245 -6.87 -7.21 -22.82
C ARG A 245 -6.78 -7.61 -21.36
N LYS A 246 -6.40 -6.69 -20.49
CA LYS A 246 -6.28 -6.91 -19.04
C LYS A 246 -7.58 -7.45 -18.44
N ALA A 247 -8.73 -6.94 -18.89
CA ALA A 247 -10.04 -7.44 -18.47
C ALA A 247 -10.32 -8.92 -18.83
N THR A 248 -9.49 -9.55 -19.66
CA THR A 248 -9.73 -10.91 -20.19
C THR A 248 -8.66 -11.92 -19.82
N GLY A 249 -7.63 -11.51 -19.06
CA GLY A 249 -6.50 -12.38 -18.75
C GLY A 249 -5.40 -11.73 -17.96
N VAL A 250 -4.44 -12.57 -17.56
CA VAL A 250 -3.31 -12.19 -16.70
C VAL A 250 -1.99 -12.43 -17.42
N LEU A 251 -1.08 -11.46 -17.34
CA LEU A 251 0.26 -11.54 -17.90
C LEU A 251 1.28 -11.87 -16.80
N ARG A 252 2.15 -12.84 -17.05
CA ARG A 252 3.27 -13.21 -16.17
C ARG A 252 4.57 -13.29 -16.93
N ALA A 253 5.67 -12.89 -16.32
CA ALA A 253 6.99 -12.92 -16.91
C ALA A 253 8.01 -13.56 -15.97
N ALA A 254 8.78 -14.50 -16.51
CA ALA A 254 9.93 -15.11 -15.86
C ALA A 254 11.19 -14.80 -16.68
N ASN A 255 12.34 -15.28 -16.24
CA ASN A 255 13.59 -15.06 -16.97
C ASN A 255 13.53 -15.79 -18.32
N GLY A 256 13.34 -15.04 -19.41
CA GLY A 256 13.31 -15.57 -20.78
C GLY A 256 11.95 -16.08 -21.26
N TYR A 257 10.88 -15.94 -20.47
CA TYR A 257 9.53 -16.35 -20.87
C TYR A 257 8.48 -15.32 -20.49
N LEU A 258 7.47 -15.18 -21.35
CA LEU A 258 6.25 -14.43 -21.10
C LEU A 258 5.07 -15.38 -21.24
N ALA A 259 4.17 -15.41 -20.25
CA ALA A 259 2.97 -16.22 -20.27
C ALA A 259 1.73 -15.33 -20.18
N PHE A 260 0.74 -15.58 -21.04
CA PHE A 260 -0.55 -14.92 -21.00
C PHE A 260 -1.68 -15.94 -20.81
N PHE A 261 -2.48 -15.74 -19.77
CA PHE A 261 -3.59 -16.60 -19.41
C PHE A 261 -4.88 -15.89 -19.79
N CYS A 262 -5.48 -16.27 -20.92
CA CYS A 262 -6.69 -15.63 -21.44
C CYS A 262 -7.94 -16.36 -20.94
N HIS A 263 -8.56 -15.86 -19.87
CA HIS A 263 -9.81 -16.40 -19.31
C HIS A 263 -10.94 -16.38 -20.33
N ALA A 264 -11.10 -15.29 -21.08
CA ALA A 264 -12.21 -15.15 -22.03
C ALA A 264 -12.18 -16.20 -23.15
N ARG A 265 -11.00 -16.75 -23.46
CA ARG A 265 -10.83 -17.80 -24.46
C ARG A 265 -10.53 -19.16 -23.84
N GLY A 266 -10.29 -19.24 -22.54
CA GLY A 266 -9.77 -20.42 -21.86
C GLY A 266 -8.47 -20.91 -22.52
N ARG A 267 -7.50 -20.03 -22.77
CA ARG A 267 -6.22 -20.37 -23.44
C ARG A 267 -5.00 -19.87 -22.68
N TYR A 268 -3.93 -20.66 -22.71
CA TYR A 268 -2.60 -20.35 -22.20
C TYR A 268 -1.66 -20.13 -23.38
N TYR A 269 -1.01 -18.97 -23.42
CA TYR A 269 0.00 -18.65 -24.40
C TYR A 269 1.33 -18.50 -23.70
N LEU A 270 2.37 -19.16 -24.21
CA LEU A 270 3.74 -19.02 -23.76
C LEU A 270 4.57 -18.46 -24.91
N PHE A 271 5.35 -17.43 -24.61
CA PHE A 271 6.28 -16.79 -25.51
C PHE A 271 7.68 -16.88 -24.94
N ASP A 272 8.69 -16.86 -25.81
CA ASP A 272 10.06 -16.65 -25.40
C ASP A 272 10.31 -15.18 -25.02
N GLY A 273 11.53 -14.90 -24.56
CA GLY A 273 11.97 -13.55 -24.19
C GLY A 273 12.04 -12.58 -25.36
N GLN A 274 11.91 -13.05 -26.60
CA GLN A 274 11.83 -12.25 -27.82
C GLN A 274 10.37 -12.00 -28.25
N GLY A 275 9.40 -12.56 -27.53
CA GLY A 275 7.96 -12.45 -27.85
C GLY A 275 7.49 -13.41 -28.93
N GLN A 276 8.29 -14.39 -29.35
CA GLN A 276 7.86 -15.44 -30.28
C GLN A 276 7.00 -16.46 -29.52
N LEU A 277 5.83 -16.80 -30.10
CA LEU A 277 4.94 -17.81 -29.54
C LEU A 277 5.63 -19.18 -29.55
N ILE A 278 5.84 -19.76 -28.36
CA ILE A 278 6.34 -21.12 -28.16
C ILE A 278 5.18 -22.11 -28.15
N SER A 279 4.13 -21.80 -27.39
CA SER A 279 2.98 -22.69 -27.21
C SER A 279 1.68 -21.93 -27.04
N ASP A 280 0.60 -22.48 -27.57
CA ASP A 280 -0.76 -22.00 -27.36
C ASP A 280 -1.67 -23.21 -27.06
N ASN A 281 -2.02 -23.36 -25.79
CA ASN A 281 -2.75 -24.51 -25.29
C ASN A 281 -4.12 -24.10 -24.73
N SER A 282 -5.11 -24.98 -24.87
CA SER A 282 -6.40 -24.80 -24.20
C SER A 282 -6.25 -25.07 -22.70
N LEU A 283 -6.85 -24.22 -21.87
CA LEU A 283 -6.98 -24.42 -20.43
C LEU A 283 -8.05 -25.47 -20.08
N GLY A 284 -8.81 -25.99 -21.06
CA GLY A 284 -9.80 -27.04 -20.82
C GLY A 284 -10.94 -26.63 -19.88
N GLY A 285 -11.33 -25.34 -19.90
CA GLY A 285 -12.35 -24.80 -19.00
C GLY A 285 -11.83 -24.38 -17.63
N LEU A 286 -10.53 -24.49 -17.38
CA LEU A 286 -9.92 -24.01 -16.15
C LEU A 286 -9.78 -22.48 -16.20
N PHE A 287 -10.45 -21.77 -15.29
CA PHE A 287 -10.26 -20.33 -15.07
C PHE A 287 -9.13 -20.15 -14.05
N ILE A 288 -7.90 -20.13 -14.54
CA ILE A 288 -6.70 -20.20 -13.71
C ILE A 288 -5.88 -18.93 -13.82
N ASP A 289 -5.59 -18.31 -12.69
CA ASP A 289 -4.43 -17.45 -12.55
C ASP A 289 -3.23 -18.27 -12.08
N PRO A 290 -2.09 -18.24 -12.79
CA PRO A 290 -0.87 -18.88 -12.31
C PRO A 290 -0.45 -18.22 -10.99
N LEU A 291 -0.03 -19.06 -10.04
CA LEU A 291 0.55 -18.61 -8.79
C LEU A 291 1.97 -18.10 -9.04
N CYS A 292 2.73 -18.84 -9.85
CA CYS A 292 4.12 -18.56 -10.14
C CYS A 292 4.48 -19.10 -11.52
N LEU A 293 5.17 -18.30 -12.34
CA LEU A 293 5.83 -18.75 -13.56
C LEU A 293 7.30 -19.03 -13.22
N LEU A 294 7.74 -20.25 -13.50
CA LEU A 294 9.09 -20.74 -13.20
C LEU A 294 10.04 -20.43 -14.36
N GLU A 295 11.34 -20.48 -14.08
CA GLU A 295 12.38 -20.04 -15.02
C GLU A 295 12.42 -20.85 -16.33
N GLU A 296 11.98 -22.11 -16.31
CA GLU A 296 11.89 -22.98 -17.48
C GLU A 296 10.56 -22.88 -18.25
N GLY A 297 9.70 -21.91 -17.90
CA GLY A 297 8.37 -21.75 -18.50
C GLY A 297 7.30 -22.71 -17.97
N ALA A 298 7.65 -23.54 -16.99
CA ALA A 298 6.68 -24.27 -16.16
C ALA A 298 5.95 -23.30 -15.24
N PHE A 299 4.80 -23.68 -14.71
CA PHE A 299 4.07 -22.81 -13.77
C PHE A 299 3.31 -23.59 -12.71
N LEU A 300 3.09 -22.93 -11.57
CA LEU A 300 2.32 -23.44 -10.44
C LEU A 300 0.91 -22.86 -10.44
N TYR A 301 -0.05 -23.66 -10.01
CA TYR A 301 -1.47 -23.30 -9.97
C TYR A 301 -2.22 -24.08 -8.88
N PHE A 302 -3.26 -23.48 -8.29
CA PHE A 302 -4.19 -24.17 -7.41
C PHE A 302 -5.29 -24.87 -8.17
N ASP A 303 -5.45 -26.20 -8.06
CA ASP A 303 -6.53 -26.93 -8.73
C ASP A 303 -7.94 -26.30 -8.56
N SER A 304 -8.93 -26.77 -9.32
CA SER A 304 -10.28 -26.19 -9.30
C SER A 304 -10.96 -26.20 -7.92
N THR A 305 -10.41 -26.91 -6.94
CA THR A 305 -10.90 -26.95 -5.56
C THR A 305 -10.18 -25.98 -4.63
N GLY A 306 -9.04 -25.41 -5.06
CA GLY A 306 -8.17 -24.60 -4.22
C GLY A 306 -7.38 -25.39 -3.18
N LYS A 307 -7.44 -26.73 -3.20
CA LYS A 307 -6.87 -27.60 -2.15
C LYS A 307 -5.59 -28.30 -2.55
N SER A 308 -5.06 -28.02 -3.72
CA SER A 308 -3.84 -28.65 -4.20
C SER A 308 -3.11 -27.75 -5.17
N VAL A 309 -1.79 -27.76 -5.07
CA VAL A 309 -0.90 -27.14 -6.05
C VAL A 309 -0.57 -28.17 -7.12
N VAL A 310 -0.66 -27.75 -8.38
CA VAL A 310 -0.32 -28.52 -9.56
C VAL A 310 0.77 -27.77 -10.30
N GLU A 311 1.80 -28.49 -10.72
CA GLU A 311 2.77 -27.97 -11.67
C GLU A 311 2.43 -28.46 -13.08
N PHE A 312 2.40 -27.51 -14.01
CA PHE A 312 2.35 -27.77 -15.43
C PHE A 312 3.68 -27.45 -16.08
N GLY A 313 4.07 -28.28 -17.05
CA GLY A 313 5.14 -27.95 -17.99
C GLY A 313 4.73 -26.81 -18.92
N PRO A 314 5.69 -26.26 -19.69
CA PRO A 314 5.42 -25.22 -20.68
C PRO A 314 4.43 -25.65 -21.77
N ASP A 315 4.28 -26.96 -21.99
CA ASP A 315 3.35 -27.59 -22.93
C ASP A 315 1.99 -27.95 -22.31
N MET A 316 1.67 -27.43 -21.12
CA MET A 316 0.49 -27.77 -20.31
C MET A 316 0.43 -29.25 -19.87
N THR A 317 1.51 -30.02 -19.99
CA THR A 317 1.54 -31.37 -19.42
C THR A 317 1.58 -31.27 -17.91
N LYS A 318 0.61 -31.92 -17.24
CA LYS A 318 0.60 -32.01 -15.78
C LYS A 318 1.79 -32.85 -15.33
N ARG A 319 2.69 -32.26 -14.54
CA ARG A 319 3.87 -32.96 -14.00
C ARG A 319 3.53 -33.68 -12.71
N TRP A 320 2.93 -32.98 -11.76
CA TRP A 320 2.55 -33.54 -10.46
C TRP A 320 1.42 -32.70 -9.81
N LYS A 321 0.83 -33.23 -8.74
CA LYS A 321 -0.19 -32.56 -7.90
C LYS A 321 0.07 -32.90 -6.44
N VAL A 322 0.10 -31.89 -5.58
CA VAL A 322 0.33 -32.04 -4.13
C VAL A 322 -0.73 -31.26 -3.37
N ALA A 323 -1.26 -31.82 -2.28
CA ALA A 323 -2.23 -31.14 -1.43
C ALA A 323 -1.64 -29.89 -0.79
N SER A 324 -2.44 -28.83 -0.68
CA SER A 324 -2.02 -27.54 -0.14
C SER A 324 -3.21 -26.78 0.43
N ALA A 325 -2.98 -26.07 1.53
CA ALA A 325 -3.99 -25.27 2.23
C ALA A 325 -3.82 -23.76 1.99
N GLU A 326 -2.62 -23.31 1.65
CA GLU A 326 -2.29 -21.88 1.47
C GLU A 326 -1.36 -21.65 0.28
N HIS A 327 -1.07 -20.38 -0.03
CA HIS A 327 -0.23 -19.99 -1.16
C HIS A 327 1.17 -20.62 -1.09
N PRO A 328 1.64 -21.31 -2.16
CA PRO A 328 2.98 -21.87 -2.21
C PRO A 328 4.04 -20.79 -2.43
N TYR A 329 5.22 -21.02 -1.87
CA TYR A 329 6.39 -20.18 -2.06
C TYR A 329 7.48 -20.97 -2.77
N TYR A 330 7.94 -20.48 -3.91
CA TYR A 330 9.05 -21.07 -4.64
C TYR A 330 10.37 -20.45 -4.16
N HIS A 331 11.30 -21.30 -3.69
CA HIS A 331 12.61 -20.86 -3.23
C HIS A 331 13.65 -21.96 -3.45
N ASN A 332 14.80 -21.61 -4.04
CA ASN A 332 15.92 -22.53 -4.31
C ASN A 332 15.52 -23.86 -4.95
N GLY A 333 14.64 -23.82 -5.96
CA GLY A 333 14.20 -25.03 -6.66
C GLY A 333 13.26 -25.93 -5.86
N ALA A 334 12.77 -25.48 -4.70
CA ALA A 334 11.78 -26.17 -3.89
C ALA A 334 10.54 -25.31 -3.72
N ILE A 335 9.44 -25.96 -3.34
CA ILE A 335 8.15 -25.33 -3.09
C ILE A 335 7.79 -25.55 -1.63
N TYR A 336 7.56 -24.46 -0.91
CA TYR A 336 7.20 -24.44 0.48
C TYR A 336 5.75 -24.05 0.60
N MET A 337 4.95 -24.81 1.35
CA MET A 337 3.54 -24.52 1.54
C MET A 337 3.04 -25.14 2.83
N SER A 338 1.85 -24.75 3.27
CA SER A 338 1.12 -25.49 4.28
C SER A 338 0.14 -26.46 3.61
N ARG A 339 -0.16 -27.56 4.28
CA ARG A 339 -1.24 -28.49 3.93
C ARG A 339 -2.05 -28.83 5.18
N GLN A 340 -3.28 -29.26 4.98
CA GLN A 340 -4.08 -29.87 6.06
C GLN A 340 -3.91 -31.38 6.02
N SER A 341 -3.56 -31.98 7.16
CA SER A 341 -3.56 -33.42 7.37
C SER A 341 -4.98 -33.97 7.22
N GLU A 342 -5.13 -35.03 6.42
CA GLU A 342 -6.44 -35.68 6.23
C GLU A 342 -6.94 -36.35 7.51
N ALA A 343 -6.03 -36.82 8.36
CA ALA A 343 -6.37 -37.63 9.54
C ALA A 343 -7.00 -36.81 10.67
N ASP A 344 -6.51 -35.59 10.90
CA ASP A 344 -6.85 -34.79 12.07
C ASP A 344 -7.07 -33.30 11.79
N GLN A 345 -7.02 -32.89 10.50
CA GLN A 345 -7.14 -31.49 10.08
C GLN A 345 -6.04 -30.58 10.65
N SER A 346 -4.96 -31.14 11.20
CA SER A 346 -3.81 -30.36 11.63
C SER A 346 -3.13 -29.70 10.44
N THR A 347 -2.50 -28.55 10.65
CA THR A 347 -1.73 -27.87 9.61
C THR A 347 -0.29 -28.35 9.65
N GLU A 348 0.27 -28.68 8.51
CA GLU A 348 1.67 -29.09 8.37
C GLU A 348 2.36 -28.20 7.34
N LEU A 349 3.57 -27.77 7.65
CA LEU A 349 4.47 -27.15 6.68
C LEU A 349 5.15 -28.25 5.88
N VAL A 350 5.21 -28.11 4.57
CA VAL A 350 5.85 -29.09 3.69
C VAL A 350 6.80 -28.41 2.72
N LYS A 351 7.91 -29.10 2.43
CA LYS A 351 8.85 -28.77 1.35
C LYS A 351 8.72 -29.81 0.26
N VAL A 352 8.44 -29.36 -0.95
CA VAL A 352 8.24 -30.20 -2.14
C VAL A 352 9.34 -29.92 -3.16
N ASN A 353 9.98 -30.96 -3.65
CA ASN A 353 11.01 -30.82 -4.69
C ASN A 353 10.38 -30.66 -6.09
N ARG A 354 11.19 -30.42 -7.13
CA ARG A 354 10.69 -30.26 -8.52
C ARG A 354 9.99 -31.51 -9.10
N ARG A 355 10.11 -32.68 -8.46
CA ARG A 355 9.42 -33.93 -8.86
C ARG A 355 8.04 -34.07 -8.21
N GLY A 356 7.64 -33.13 -7.35
CA GLY A 356 6.38 -33.22 -6.60
C GLY A 356 6.47 -34.12 -5.37
N GLU A 357 7.68 -34.54 -4.97
CA GLU A 357 7.90 -35.36 -3.78
C GLU A 357 8.04 -34.45 -2.56
N ILE A 358 7.36 -34.80 -1.47
CA ILE A 358 7.55 -34.14 -0.18
C ILE A 358 8.84 -34.65 0.44
N VAL A 359 9.79 -33.74 0.65
CA VAL A 359 11.14 -34.06 1.14
C VAL A 359 11.38 -33.61 2.57
N ALA A 360 10.48 -32.81 3.14
CA ALA A 360 10.49 -32.40 4.55
C ALA A 360 9.09 -31.97 4.99
N GLU A 361 8.79 -32.16 6.27
CA GLU A 361 7.50 -31.86 6.89
C GLU A 361 7.71 -31.31 8.31
N HIS A 362 6.87 -30.36 8.73
CA HIS A 362 6.86 -29.83 10.10
C HIS A 362 5.42 -29.63 10.58
N PRO A 363 5.00 -30.28 11.68
CA PRO A 363 3.66 -30.08 12.22
C PRO A 363 3.52 -28.68 12.81
N VAL A 364 2.46 -27.96 12.45
CA VAL A 364 2.06 -26.71 13.09
C VAL A 364 1.00 -27.06 14.14
N GLU A 365 1.19 -26.54 15.34
CA GLU A 365 0.18 -26.64 16.40
C GLU A 365 -1.20 -26.14 15.91
N PRO A 366 -2.32 -26.62 16.46
CA PRO A 366 -3.65 -26.13 16.08
C PRO A 366 -3.86 -24.65 16.44
N GLY A 367 -4.75 -23.96 15.69
CA GLY A 367 -5.22 -22.61 16.00
C GLY A 367 -4.41 -21.45 15.39
N TYR A 368 -3.49 -21.75 14.47
CA TYR A 368 -2.75 -20.74 13.72
C TYR A 368 -3.41 -20.45 12.38
N PHE A 369 -3.27 -19.22 11.92
CA PHE A 369 -3.78 -18.74 10.64
C PHE A 369 -2.84 -17.67 10.06
N ALA A 370 -3.02 -17.37 8.77
CA ALA A 370 -2.24 -16.38 8.04
C ALA A 370 -0.73 -16.67 8.09
N GLY A 371 -0.35 -17.90 7.75
CA GLY A 371 1.05 -18.33 7.69
C GLY A 371 1.80 -17.77 6.49
N ARG A 372 3.08 -17.45 6.69
CA ARG A 372 3.98 -17.06 5.59
C ARG A 372 5.40 -17.58 5.81
N PHE A 373 5.94 -18.21 4.77
CA PHE A 373 7.36 -18.48 4.69
C PHE A 373 8.12 -17.21 4.34
N ILE A 374 9.25 -16.99 5.00
CA ILE A 374 10.21 -15.93 4.71
C ILE A 374 11.57 -16.59 4.52
N PHE A 375 12.26 -16.22 3.46
CA PHE A 375 13.52 -16.86 3.06
C PHE A 375 14.68 -15.88 3.18
N ASP A 376 15.85 -16.42 3.51
CA ASP A 376 17.13 -15.74 3.40
C ASP A 376 17.75 -16.10 2.03
N GLU A 377 17.84 -15.14 1.11
CA GLU A 377 18.45 -15.38 -0.21
C GLU A 377 19.95 -15.71 -0.17
N ARG A 378 20.66 -15.39 0.93
CA ARG A 378 22.10 -15.65 1.10
C ARG A 378 22.37 -16.90 1.93
N SER A 379 21.43 -17.33 2.75
CA SER A 379 21.51 -18.51 3.59
C SER A 379 20.41 -19.50 3.19
N PRO A 380 20.63 -20.33 2.14
CA PRO A 380 19.64 -21.31 1.69
C PRO A 380 19.23 -22.31 2.77
N GLY A 381 20.05 -22.42 3.83
CA GLY A 381 19.90 -23.31 4.96
C GLY A 381 18.79 -22.96 5.96
N GLU A 382 18.38 -21.69 6.00
CA GLU A 382 17.47 -21.16 7.02
C GLU A 382 16.13 -20.74 6.40
N VAL A 383 15.04 -21.23 6.98
CA VAL A 383 13.68 -20.92 6.56
C VAL A 383 12.92 -20.40 7.76
N TYR A 384 12.30 -19.23 7.61
CA TYR A 384 11.47 -18.65 8.65
C TYR A 384 10.00 -18.89 8.29
N TYR A 385 9.19 -19.19 9.29
CA TYR A 385 7.74 -19.24 9.14
C TYR A 385 7.08 -18.39 10.20
N ALA A 386 6.34 -17.37 9.80
CA ALA A 386 5.60 -16.49 10.70
C ALA A 386 4.10 -16.70 10.52
N CYS A 387 3.36 -16.76 11.62
CA CYS A 387 1.91 -16.94 11.63
C CYS A 387 1.29 -16.24 12.84
N SER A 388 -0.04 -16.08 12.82
CA SER A 388 -0.80 -15.55 13.96
C SER A 388 -1.60 -16.66 14.64
N ASN A 389 -1.78 -16.57 15.96
CA ASN A 389 -2.73 -17.39 16.71
C ASN A 389 -3.43 -16.62 17.82
N PHE A 390 -4.58 -17.14 18.24
CA PHE A 390 -5.21 -16.73 19.49
C PHE A 390 -4.75 -17.65 20.61
N HIS A 391 -4.11 -17.08 21.62
CA HIS A 391 -3.74 -17.79 22.83
C HIS A 391 -4.29 -17.02 24.04
N ASN A 392 -5.18 -17.65 24.81
CA ASN A 392 -5.88 -17.02 25.94
C ASN A 392 -6.57 -15.70 25.57
N ASN A 393 -7.31 -15.68 24.45
CA ASN A 393 -7.98 -14.50 23.88
C ASN A 393 -7.05 -13.32 23.53
N GLN A 394 -5.73 -13.55 23.48
CA GLN A 394 -4.77 -12.58 22.99
C GLN A 394 -4.21 -13.03 21.65
N LEU A 395 -4.13 -12.09 20.72
CA LEU A 395 -3.52 -12.31 19.42
C LEU A 395 -1.99 -12.27 19.57
N ARG A 396 -1.33 -13.33 19.11
CA ARG A 396 0.11 -13.47 19.14
C ARG A 396 0.64 -13.86 17.76
N CYS A 397 1.82 -13.36 17.44
CA CYS A 397 2.61 -13.77 16.31
C CYS A 397 3.60 -14.83 16.78
N LYS A 398 3.63 -15.98 16.10
CA LYS A 398 4.64 -17.01 16.28
C LYS A 398 5.58 -17.00 15.10
N VAL A 399 6.88 -17.06 15.37
CA VAL A 399 7.91 -17.17 14.35
C VAL A 399 8.74 -18.41 14.61
N LEU A 400 8.81 -19.29 13.64
CA LEU A 400 9.64 -20.47 13.64
C LEU A 400 10.89 -20.20 12.79
N LEU A 401 12.06 -20.53 13.31
CA LEU A 401 13.27 -20.72 12.52
C LEU A 401 13.46 -22.22 12.29
N LEU A 402 13.47 -22.62 11.02
CA LEU A 402 13.57 -23.98 10.55
C LEU A 402 14.84 -24.14 9.71
N ASN A 403 15.41 -25.35 9.69
CA ASN A 403 16.47 -25.70 8.73
C ASN A 403 15.89 -26.16 7.37
N GLU A 404 16.75 -26.55 6.42
CA GLU A 404 16.30 -27.03 5.11
C GLU A 404 15.39 -28.26 5.13
N SER A 405 15.48 -29.07 6.19
CA SER A 405 14.65 -30.25 6.45
C SER A 405 13.40 -29.91 7.28
N LEU A 406 13.08 -28.63 7.41
CA LEU A 406 11.98 -28.09 8.21
C LEU A 406 12.03 -28.49 9.70
N GLU A 407 13.21 -28.86 10.21
CA GLU A 407 13.39 -29.11 11.64
C GLU A 407 13.47 -27.79 12.38
N ARG A 408 12.70 -27.66 13.47
CA ARG A 408 12.66 -26.44 14.28
C ARG A 408 13.97 -26.24 15.02
N MET A 409 14.67 -25.15 14.68
CA MET A 409 15.88 -24.70 15.35
C MET A 409 15.56 -23.72 16.49
N HIS A 410 14.60 -22.83 16.28
CA HIS A 410 14.20 -21.83 17.29
C HIS A 410 12.75 -21.37 17.10
N GLU A 411 12.20 -20.72 18.13
CA GLU A 411 10.84 -20.21 18.14
C GLU A 411 10.75 -18.91 18.94
N TRP A 412 10.01 -17.94 18.40
CA TRP A 412 9.64 -16.71 19.10
C TRP A 412 8.13 -16.57 19.16
N ILE A 413 7.64 -16.03 20.28
CA ILE A 413 6.26 -15.63 20.47
C ILE A 413 6.24 -14.14 20.77
N ILE A 414 5.50 -13.38 19.97
CA ILE A 414 5.44 -11.92 20.01
C ILE A 414 3.98 -11.51 20.19
N GLU A 415 3.71 -10.53 21.04
CA GLU A 415 2.36 -9.97 21.14
C GLU A 415 2.01 -9.18 19.88
N GLY A 416 0.81 -9.40 19.33
CA GLY A 416 0.30 -8.68 18.16
C GLY A 416 -0.02 -9.60 16.98
N TYR A 417 -0.73 -9.04 16.01
CA TYR A 417 -1.07 -9.71 14.76
C TYR A 417 0.09 -9.66 13.78
N PHE A 418 0.52 -10.79 13.24
CA PHE A 418 1.49 -10.82 12.14
C PHE A 418 0.90 -10.20 10.87
N GLN A 419 1.59 -9.19 10.31
CA GLN A 419 1.21 -8.60 9.02
C GLN A 419 2.23 -8.92 7.92
N HIS A 420 3.52 -8.72 8.19
CA HIS A 420 4.58 -8.90 7.20
C HIS A 420 5.92 -9.15 7.89
N ALA A 421 6.87 -9.77 7.19
CA ALA A 421 8.24 -9.90 7.66
C ALA A 421 9.25 -9.82 6.51
N VAL A 422 10.46 -9.38 6.84
CA VAL A 422 11.58 -9.27 5.91
C VAL A 422 12.85 -9.74 6.61
N VAL A 423 13.61 -10.60 5.95
CA VAL A 423 14.93 -11.06 6.40
C VAL A 423 16.01 -10.20 5.77
N ASP A 424 16.87 -9.63 6.60
CA ASP A 424 18.16 -9.06 6.22
C ASP A 424 19.27 -10.02 6.62
N ALA A 425 19.58 -10.90 5.69
CA ALA A 425 20.62 -11.90 5.77
C ALA A 425 22.00 -11.33 6.11
N ALA A 426 22.31 -10.16 5.52
CA ALA A 426 23.63 -9.56 5.58
C ALA A 426 24.01 -9.15 7.02
N HIS A 427 23.01 -8.75 7.80
CA HIS A 427 23.20 -8.32 9.19
C HIS A 427 22.51 -9.23 10.19
N HIS A 428 22.00 -10.39 9.76
CA HIS A 428 21.35 -11.40 10.60
C HIS A 428 20.16 -10.83 11.37
N ARG A 429 19.25 -10.19 10.64
CA ARG A 429 18.05 -9.55 11.20
C ARG A 429 16.80 -10.06 10.53
N LEU A 430 15.77 -10.29 11.32
CA LEU A 430 14.41 -10.52 10.86
C LEU A 430 13.53 -9.39 11.40
N PHE A 431 13.03 -8.55 10.51
CA PHE A 431 12.07 -7.50 10.83
C PHE A 431 10.65 -8.03 10.66
N ILE A 432 9.77 -7.75 11.63
CA ILE A 432 8.41 -8.28 11.67
C ILE A 432 7.44 -7.13 11.97
N SER A 433 6.56 -6.85 11.01
CA SER A 433 5.45 -5.91 11.14
C SER A 433 4.31 -6.57 11.92
N LEU A 434 3.86 -5.87 12.95
CA LEU A 434 2.77 -6.28 13.83
C LEU A 434 1.66 -5.22 13.77
N ASP A 435 0.41 -5.61 14.04
CA ASP A 435 -0.65 -4.61 14.27
C ASP A 435 -0.27 -3.71 15.47
N GLY A 436 0.05 -2.46 15.17
CA GLY A 436 0.51 -1.48 16.16
C GLY A 436 2.00 -1.53 16.51
N GLY A 437 2.86 -2.16 15.71
CA GLY A 437 4.30 -2.09 15.99
C GLY A 437 5.22 -2.79 15.00
N LEU A 438 6.50 -2.79 15.33
CA LEU A 438 7.55 -3.48 14.60
C LEU A 438 8.45 -4.21 15.60
N ALA A 439 8.82 -5.44 15.29
CA ALA A 439 9.85 -6.18 16.00
C ALA A 439 11.06 -6.39 15.11
N VAL A 440 12.23 -6.50 15.73
CA VAL A 440 13.45 -6.97 15.08
C VAL A 440 14.07 -8.08 15.92
N ILE A 441 14.40 -9.16 15.26
CA ILE A 441 15.07 -10.33 15.84
C ILE A 441 16.48 -10.38 15.26
N ASP A 442 17.49 -10.38 16.12
CA ASP A 442 18.84 -10.73 15.75
C ASP A 442 18.94 -12.26 15.67
N THR A 443 19.06 -12.80 14.45
CA THR A 443 18.91 -14.23 14.19
C THR A 443 20.12 -15.05 14.62
N ARG A 444 21.24 -14.40 14.98
CA ARG A 444 22.43 -15.06 15.55
C ARG A 444 22.37 -15.17 17.07
N SER A 445 21.97 -14.10 17.74
CA SER A 445 21.91 -14.04 19.20
C SER A 445 20.53 -14.42 19.76
N TYR A 446 19.55 -14.58 18.88
CA TYR A 446 18.13 -14.83 19.17
C TYR A 446 17.48 -13.75 20.04
N ARG A 447 18.11 -12.58 20.15
CA ARG A 447 17.58 -11.44 20.90
C ARG A 447 16.55 -10.69 20.06
N MET A 448 15.48 -10.27 20.73
CA MET A 448 14.40 -9.53 20.11
C MET A 448 14.25 -8.15 20.73
N ASN A 449 13.99 -7.16 19.91
CA ASN A 449 13.54 -5.83 20.32
C ASN A 449 12.18 -5.54 19.67
N VAL A 450 11.28 -4.90 20.42
CA VAL A 450 9.91 -4.60 19.96
C VAL A 450 9.61 -3.13 20.23
N ASN A 451 9.12 -2.43 19.21
CA ASN A 451 8.67 -1.04 19.30
C ASN A 451 7.18 -0.94 18.93
N LYS A 452 6.36 -0.62 19.92
CA LYS A 452 4.90 -0.41 19.78
C LYS A 452 4.53 1.04 19.36
N GLY A 453 5.53 1.90 19.14
CA GLY A 453 5.33 3.31 18.81
C GLY A 453 5.40 3.63 17.31
N ILE A 454 5.54 2.62 16.45
CA ILE A 454 5.47 2.81 15.00
C ILE A 454 4.00 2.98 14.61
N ASP A 455 3.75 3.92 13.71
CA ASP A 455 2.40 4.21 13.22
C ASP A 455 1.79 2.92 12.62
N PRO A 456 0.62 2.46 13.09
CA PRO A 456 0.00 1.22 12.61
C PRO A 456 -0.36 1.26 11.12
N SER A 457 -0.40 2.43 10.50
CA SER A 457 -0.56 2.57 9.04
C SER A 457 0.72 2.28 8.25
N CYS A 458 1.85 2.05 8.93
CA CYS A 458 3.10 1.72 8.27
C CYS A 458 3.15 0.24 7.86
N PHE A 459 3.52 -0.01 6.60
CA PHE A 459 3.75 -1.35 6.07
C PHE A 459 5.24 -1.62 5.91
N LEU A 460 5.74 -2.75 6.44
CA LEU A 460 7.12 -3.17 6.23
C LEU A 460 7.34 -3.55 4.77
N LEU A 461 8.14 -2.75 4.06
CA LEU A 461 8.45 -2.94 2.65
C LEU A 461 9.62 -3.88 2.46
N THR A 462 10.76 -3.55 3.07
CA THR A 462 12.03 -4.26 2.86
C THR A 462 13.06 -3.94 3.95
N ALA A 463 14.25 -4.50 3.83
CA ALA A 463 15.43 -4.08 4.57
C ALA A 463 16.50 -3.64 3.57
N ASP A 464 17.17 -2.53 3.86
CA ASP A 464 18.23 -2.03 2.98
C ASP A 464 19.59 -2.68 3.28
N SER A 465 20.58 -2.40 2.43
CA SER A 465 21.94 -2.96 2.55
C SER A 465 22.74 -2.50 3.78
N PHE A 466 22.20 -1.61 4.61
CA PHE A 466 22.79 -1.21 5.90
C PHE A 466 22.09 -1.88 7.08
N GLY A 467 21.16 -2.79 6.79
CA GLY A 467 20.39 -3.57 7.74
C GLY A 467 19.37 -2.76 8.52
N ARG A 468 18.72 -1.84 7.81
CA ARG A 468 17.67 -0.97 8.34
C ARG A 468 16.35 -1.39 7.73
N ALA A 469 15.29 -1.39 8.52
CA ALA A 469 13.96 -1.63 7.98
C ALA A 469 13.45 -0.39 7.25
N VAL A 470 12.79 -0.62 6.13
CA VAL A 470 12.14 0.40 5.32
C VAL A 470 10.65 0.13 5.36
N LEU A 471 9.90 1.11 5.85
CA LEU A 471 8.46 1.07 5.97
C LEU A 471 7.85 2.06 4.97
N ILE A 472 6.64 1.76 4.49
CA ILE A 472 5.80 2.70 3.75
C ILE A 472 4.72 3.21 4.70
N SER A 473 4.57 4.53 4.82
CA SER A 473 3.49 5.21 5.52
C SER A 473 2.57 5.89 4.50
N GLY A 474 1.28 5.53 4.50
CA GLY A 474 0.35 5.92 3.42
C GLY A 474 0.75 5.30 2.09
N LEU A 475 0.62 6.04 0.98
CA LEU A 475 0.97 5.53 -0.36
C LEU A 475 2.37 5.92 -0.84
N SER A 476 2.96 7.00 -0.34
CA SER A 476 4.12 7.65 -0.97
C SER A 476 5.27 7.99 -0.03
N THR A 477 5.13 7.74 1.27
CA THR A 477 6.16 8.12 2.26
C THR A 477 6.95 6.91 2.72
N LEU A 478 8.27 6.97 2.62
CA LEU A 478 9.18 5.99 3.21
C LEU A 478 9.63 6.44 4.59
N VAL A 479 9.64 5.49 5.53
CA VAL A 479 10.19 5.65 6.88
C VAL A 479 11.29 4.62 7.06
N ILE A 480 12.50 5.06 7.38
CA ILE A 480 13.64 4.17 7.57
C ILE A 480 13.96 4.11 9.05
N VAL A 481 14.02 2.90 9.59
CA VAL A 481 14.29 2.65 11.01
C VAL A 481 15.54 1.79 11.18
N ASP A 482 16.34 2.11 12.18
CA ASP A 482 17.53 1.33 12.52
C ASP A 482 17.18 0.01 13.25
N ALA A 483 18.20 -0.77 13.61
CA ALA A 483 18.02 -2.02 14.35
C ALA A 483 17.60 -1.83 15.81
N GLN A 484 17.62 -0.60 16.32
CA GLN A 484 17.04 -0.23 17.61
C GLN A 484 15.61 0.29 17.44
N LEU A 485 15.06 0.21 16.22
CA LEU A 485 13.73 0.64 15.83
C LEU A 485 13.50 2.15 15.99
N ASN A 486 14.57 2.95 15.89
CA ASN A 486 14.47 4.41 15.84
C ASN A 486 14.30 4.89 14.40
N GLU A 487 13.41 5.85 14.18
CA GLU A 487 13.26 6.52 12.88
C GLU A 487 14.49 7.41 12.59
N ILE A 488 15.27 7.03 11.57
CA ILE A 488 16.48 7.77 11.18
C ILE A 488 16.30 8.60 9.91
N SER A 489 15.25 8.34 9.12
CA SER A 489 14.93 9.11 7.92
C SER A 489 13.47 8.96 7.52
N ARG A 490 12.93 10.01 6.90
CA ARG A 490 11.62 10.03 6.28
C ARG A 490 11.67 10.75 4.94
N HIS A 491 11.12 10.12 3.90
CA HIS A 491 11.10 10.65 2.54
C HIS A 491 9.71 10.57 1.95
N ARG A 492 9.13 11.71 1.58
CA ARG A 492 7.91 11.76 0.78
C ARG A 492 8.29 11.71 -0.70
N LEU A 493 7.86 10.67 -1.41
CA LEU A 493 8.07 10.49 -2.84
C LEU A 493 6.87 11.03 -3.63
N LYS A 494 7.02 11.23 -4.94
CA LYS A 494 5.88 11.59 -5.80
C LYS A 494 5.24 10.31 -6.35
N GLY A 495 3.96 10.12 -6.09
CA GLY A 495 3.19 8.94 -6.50
C GLY A 495 3.25 7.79 -5.50
N GLN A 496 2.40 6.80 -5.71
CA GLN A 496 2.29 5.58 -4.90
C GLN A 496 3.53 4.70 -5.08
N VAL A 497 4.06 4.14 -4.00
CA VAL A 497 5.12 3.13 -4.01
C VAL A 497 4.55 1.79 -4.46
N TYR A 498 5.13 1.22 -5.52
CA TYR A 498 4.69 -0.07 -6.07
C TYR A 498 5.68 -1.20 -5.79
N SER A 499 6.98 -0.90 -5.84
CA SER A 499 8.02 -1.93 -5.73
C SER A 499 9.34 -1.33 -5.28
N HIS A 500 10.27 -2.20 -4.93
CA HIS A 500 11.61 -1.86 -4.50
C HIS A 500 12.65 -2.82 -5.08
N TYR A 501 13.89 -2.38 -5.14
CA TYR A 501 15.04 -3.17 -5.58
C TYR A 501 16.31 -2.65 -4.94
N THR A 502 17.25 -3.52 -4.59
CA THR A 502 18.58 -3.10 -4.12
C THR A 502 19.56 -3.19 -5.28
N ASN A 503 20.11 -2.05 -5.70
CA ASN A 503 21.02 -2.00 -6.84
C ASN A 503 22.41 -2.60 -6.53
N GLY A 504 23.26 -2.70 -7.55
CA GLY A 504 24.62 -3.25 -7.42
C GLY A 504 25.54 -2.46 -6.48
N HIS A 505 25.16 -1.24 -6.09
CA HIS A 505 25.86 -0.44 -5.08
C HIS A 505 25.30 -0.66 -3.65
N GLY A 506 24.27 -1.49 -3.49
CA GLY A 506 23.56 -1.67 -2.24
C GLY A 506 22.53 -0.57 -1.94
N ASN A 507 22.31 0.40 -2.83
CA ASN A 507 21.31 1.44 -2.58
C ASN A 507 19.91 0.91 -2.88
N LEU A 508 18.95 1.37 -2.09
CA LEU A 508 17.55 1.01 -2.25
C LEU A 508 16.92 1.87 -3.35
N CYS A 509 16.37 1.23 -4.37
CA CYS A 509 15.66 1.84 -5.48
C CYS A 509 14.16 1.60 -5.32
N ILE A 510 13.35 2.62 -5.52
CA ILE A 510 11.91 2.62 -5.21
C ILE A 510 11.16 3.06 -6.45
N LEU A 511 10.31 2.17 -6.96
CA LEU A 511 9.41 2.42 -8.07
C LEU A 511 8.14 3.07 -7.56
N THR A 512 7.82 4.25 -8.09
CA THR A 512 6.54 4.92 -7.82
C THR A 512 5.80 5.26 -9.10
N GLY A 513 4.50 5.50 -8.99
CA GLY A 513 3.71 6.03 -10.10
C GLY A 513 2.43 6.75 -9.66
N THR A 514 1.85 7.51 -10.57
CA THR A 514 0.59 8.24 -10.40
C THR A 514 -0.57 7.35 -10.84
N GLY A 515 -1.03 6.46 -9.95
CA GLY A 515 -2.26 5.65 -10.12
C GLY A 515 -2.38 4.86 -11.43
N ALA A 516 -3.55 4.26 -11.66
CA ALA A 516 -3.89 3.65 -12.95
C ALA A 516 -4.65 4.64 -13.86
N ALA A 517 -4.56 4.43 -15.19
CA ALA A 517 -5.11 5.39 -16.17
C ALA A 517 -6.61 5.70 -16.07
N HIS A 518 -7.37 4.76 -15.54
CA HIS A 518 -8.82 4.91 -15.35
C HIS A 518 -9.18 5.70 -14.09
N GLU A 519 -8.20 6.12 -13.28
CA GLU A 519 -8.42 6.74 -11.98
C GLU A 519 -8.24 8.26 -11.98
N GLU A 520 -7.39 8.79 -12.87
CA GLU A 520 -6.98 10.19 -12.89
C GLU A 520 -7.16 10.80 -14.29
N GLY A 521 -8.30 11.45 -14.54
CA GLY A 521 -8.51 12.64 -15.41
C GLY A 521 -7.85 12.80 -16.80
N GLY A 522 -7.11 11.82 -17.33
CA GLY A 522 -6.39 11.87 -18.60
C GLY A 522 -4.93 11.43 -18.49
N ALA A 523 -4.51 10.47 -19.31
CA ALA A 523 -3.17 9.86 -19.35
C ALA A 523 -1.98 10.83 -19.59
N LYS A 524 -2.22 12.12 -19.83
CA LYS A 524 -1.18 13.11 -20.15
C LYS A 524 -0.33 13.53 -18.95
N THR A 525 -0.73 13.22 -17.72
CA THR A 525 0.02 13.57 -16.50
C THR A 525 0.65 12.37 -15.80
N MET A 526 0.49 11.16 -16.34
CA MET A 526 0.95 9.95 -15.67
C MET A 526 2.46 9.79 -15.76
N LYS A 527 3.08 9.52 -14.63
CA LYS A 527 4.53 9.43 -14.50
C LYS A 527 4.91 8.22 -13.67
N ILE A 528 5.78 7.39 -14.22
CA ILE A 528 6.55 6.39 -13.46
C ILE A 528 7.87 7.00 -13.04
N ARG A 529 8.29 6.76 -11.79
CA ARG A 529 9.54 7.26 -11.25
C ARG A 529 10.30 6.17 -10.54
N VAL A 530 11.62 6.27 -10.61
CA VAL A 530 12.50 5.51 -9.72
C VAL A 530 13.35 6.45 -8.90
N TYR A 531 13.30 6.26 -7.58
CA TYR A 531 14.12 6.98 -6.62
C TYR A 531 15.19 6.06 -6.05
N GLU A 532 16.43 6.53 -6.01
CA GLU A 532 17.49 5.91 -5.22
C GLU A 532 17.56 6.56 -3.84
N ILE A 533 17.54 5.72 -2.80
CA ILE A 533 17.76 6.06 -1.42
C ILE A 533 19.16 5.57 -1.03
N SER A 534 20.03 6.50 -0.65
CA SER A 534 21.40 6.21 -0.26
C SER A 534 21.73 6.78 1.11
N ALA A 535 22.61 6.11 1.86
CA ALA A 535 23.12 6.65 3.11
C ALA A 535 23.86 7.97 2.87
N LEU A 536 23.67 8.96 3.74
CA LEU A 536 24.58 10.09 3.79
C LEU A 536 25.92 9.56 4.27
N SER A 537 26.95 9.67 3.45
CA SER A 537 28.33 9.40 3.88
C SER A 537 28.56 10.20 5.16
N ALA A 538 28.78 9.53 6.28
CA ALA A 538 29.20 10.19 7.51
C ALA A 538 30.38 11.08 7.14
N ASN A 539 30.21 12.39 7.26
CA ASN A 539 31.17 13.39 6.80
C ASN A 539 32.58 12.92 7.16
N LYS A 540 33.43 12.63 6.17
CA LYS A 540 34.85 12.25 6.33
C LYS A 540 35.71 13.33 7.02
N ASN A 541 35.09 14.39 7.53
CA ASN A 541 35.73 15.55 8.15
C ASN A 541 36.23 15.32 9.59
N LYS A 542 36.55 14.09 10.00
CA LYS A 542 37.19 13.82 11.30
C LYS A 542 38.52 13.06 11.24
N GLU A 543 39.04 12.70 10.06
CA GLU A 543 40.32 11.95 9.97
C GLU A 543 41.58 12.81 9.73
N THR A 544 41.50 14.14 9.65
CA THR A 544 42.70 15.00 9.45
C THR A 544 43.32 15.52 10.76
N GLY A 545 43.04 14.91 11.91
CA GLY A 545 43.37 15.47 13.23
C GLY A 545 44.14 14.59 14.20
N CYS A 546 45.05 13.72 13.75
CA CYS A 546 46.07 13.11 14.62
C CYS A 546 47.38 12.91 13.84
N ARG A 547 48.10 14.03 13.64
CA ARG A 547 49.56 14.02 13.51
C ARG A 547 50.11 14.93 14.60
N SER A 548 50.55 14.32 15.70
CA SER A 548 51.54 14.87 16.63
C SER A 548 52.28 13.71 17.26
#